data_AF-A0A929FFU7-F1
#
_entry.id   AF-A0A929FFU7-F1
#
_cell.length_a   1.000
_cell.length_b   1.000
_cell.length_c   1.000
_cell.angle_alpha   90.00
_cell.angle_beta   90.00
_cell.angle_gamma   90.00
#
_symmetry.space_group_name_H-M   'P 1'
#
loop_
_entity.id
_entity.type
_entity.pdbx_description
1 polymer ?
#
loop_
_entity_poly.entity_id
_entity_poly.type
_entity_poly.pdbx_seq_one_letter_code
_entity_poly.pdbx_strand_id
1 'polypeptide(L)'
;MSDPTESLSPSTAELSPTKRALLALKELHAKLDAMEQAKTEPIAIIGMGCRFPGDVDTPDRFWDLLQHGKDAITPVPGDRWQPDTLASADPNLDAATLNSLRRGGFVPHLWDFDAPFFRMAPREAMTLDPQQRLLLEVGWEALEHGAIAPDSLNSTATGVFVGICSIDYWQELLRQEAAQIDAYLTTGNTHSVAAGRLSYLLGLTGPSMAVDTACSSSLVALHLACQSLRNDECDLALAGGVNRMLSPEPTLNFARARMLSPDGRCRSFDAAANGFVRAEGCGLVVLKRLRDAVQAGDRIWAVILGSATNHDGRTSGLTVPNGPAQQALIRQALKNSRLQPNQVSYLEAHGTGTALGDPIEVNALGEVFGGDRTATHPLTLGSVKSNIGHLEAASGIAGVIKTVLALNHQEIPANLHFTTPNPHIAWADLPFKVPTQPISWTTAERRIAGVSAFGFNGTNAHVVLAEAESPHLSPPPSGWFVLPLSARNETALRQLAERYADAFRRHPDWHWGDVCFTAAVGRSHFPQRLAILARSLAEAREQILAVLQQQATDQIFQGRAPNDVPPLSLTLRDATMEAWQAIAQAYVAGQLSDWKPYYSRHRHRPLPLPTYPFQRQPYRMERQP
;
A
#
# COMPACT_ATOMS: atom_id res chain seq x y z
N MET A 1 -50.52 -29.59 1.68
CA MET A 1 -51.39 -28.41 1.83
C MET A 1 -50.52 -27.19 1.62
N SER A 2 -50.61 -26.63 0.42
CA SER A 2 -49.86 -25.47 -0.07
C SER A 2 -50.56 -24.19 0.40
N ASP A 3 -49.77 -23.28 0.96
CA ASP A 3 -50.20 -21.96 1.44
C ASP A 3 -50.31 -20.97 0.25
N PRO A 4 -51.48 -20.38 -0.04
CA PRO A 4 -51.65 -19.45 -1.14
C PRO A 4 -51.81 -18.01 -0.63
N THR A 5 -50.70 -17.28 -0.51
CA THR A 5 -50.71 -15.82 -0.45
C THR A 5 -49.54 -15.23 -1.22
N GLU A 6 -49.51 -15.48 -2.53
CA GLU A 6 -48.86 -14.57 -3.48
C GLU A 6 -49.84 -13.42 -3.75
N SER A 7 -49.61 -12.27 -3.11
CA SER A 7 -50.33 -11.04 -3.46
C SER A 7 -49.86 -10.57 -4.84
N LEU A 8 -50.69 -10.80 -5.85
CA LEU A 8 -50.56 -10.26 -7.20
C LEU A 8 -50.38 -8.74 -7.14
N SER A 9 -49.18 -8.26 -7.49
CA SER A 9 -48.98 -6.85 -7.85
C SER A 9 -49.80 -6.56 -9.10
N PRO A 10 -50.68 -5.54 -9.13
CA PRO A 10 -51.51 -5.28 -10.30
C PRO A 10 -50.63 -4.96 -11.52
N SER A 11 -50.96 -5.58 -12.65
CA SER A 11 -50.36 -5.28 -13.95
C SER A 11 -50.34 -3.77 -14.19
N THR A 12 -49.18 -3.23 -14.57
CA THR A 12 -48.95 -1.79 -14.84
C THR A 12 -49.92 -1.21 -15.89
N ALA A 13 -50.64 -2.06 -16.63
CA ALA A 13 -51.66 -1.68 -17.60
C ALA A 13 -52.94 -1.07 -16.97
N GLU A 14 -53.28 -1.39 -15.72
CA GLU A 14 -54.53 -0.93 -15.05
C GLU A 14 -54.37 0.39 -14.27
N LEU A 15 -53.16 0.96 -14.23
CA LEU A 15 -52.88 2.19 -13.50
C LEU A 15 -53.32 3.44 -14.27
N SER A 16 -53.91 4.41 -13.57
CA SER A 16 -54.25 5.71 -14.16
C SER A 16 -52.99 6.39 -14.73
N PRO A 17 -53.11 7.23 -15.79
CA PRO A 17 -51.98 7.95 -16.36
C PRO A 17 -51.13 8.68 -15.31
N THR A 18 -51.76 9.24 -14.29
CA THR A 18 -51.10 9.93 -13.17
C THR A 18 -50.31 8.97 -12.26
N LYS A 19 -50.84 7.78 -11.96
CA LYS A 19 -50.12 6.76 -11.18
C LYS A 19 -48.92 6.20 -11.97
N ARG A 20 -49.06 6.00 -13.28
CA ARG A 20 -47.94 5.61 -14.16
C ARG A 20 -46.84 6.68 -14.20
N ALA A 21 -47.22 7.95 -14.35
CA ALA A 21 -46.28 9.06 -14.31
C ALA A 21 -45.55 9.17 -12.97
N LEU A 22 -46.25 8.99 -11.84
CA LEU A 22 -45.62 8.99 -10.51
C LEU A 22 -44.64 7.83 -10.32
N LEU A 23 -44.98 6.61 -10.78
CA LEU A 23 -44.07 5.46 -10.71
C LEU A 23 -42.83 5.65 -11.59
N ALA A 24 -43.02 6.13 -12.83
CA ALA A 24 -41.91 6.43 -13.73
C ALA A 24 -41.00 7.53 -13.14
N LEU A 25 -41.57 8.54 -12.50
CA LEU A 25 -40.81 9.60 -11.81
C LEU A 25 -40.04 9.05 -10.60
N LYS A 26 -40.63 8.14 -9.82
CA LYS A 26 -39.92 7.46 -8.72
C LYS A 26 -38.78 6.58 -9.23
N GLU A 27 -39.00 5.85 -10.32
CA GLU A 27 -37.97 5.01 -10.93
C GLU A 27 -36.83 5.86 -11.52
N LEU A 28 -37.16 6.99 -12.15
CA LEU A 28 -36.17 7.93 -12.69
C LEU A 28 -35.34 8.57 -11.57
N HIS A 29 -35.97 9.00 -10.47
CA HIS A 29 -35.25 9.50 -9.30
C HIS A 29 -34.35 8.43 -8.68
N ALA A 30 -34.85 7.21 -8.50
CA ALA A 30 -34.04 6.11 -7.98
C ALA A 30 -32.84 5.78 -8.88
N LYS A 31 -33.02 5.84 -10.21
CA LYS A 31 -31.94 5.69 -11.19
C LYS A 31 -30.93 6.84 -11.10
N LEU A 32 -31.39 8.08 -10.97
CA LEU A 32 -30.52 9.24 -10.80
C LEU A 32 -29.70 9.15 -9.52
N ASP A 33 -30.35 8.83 -8.39
CA ASP A 33 -29.70 8.67 -7.09
C ASP A 33 -28.65 7.55 -7.13
N ALA A 34 -28.97 6.41 -7.76
CA ALA A 34 -28.02 5.30 -7.93
C ALA A 34 -26.81 5.69 -8.80
N MET A 35 -27.02 6.45 -9.89
CA MET A 35 -25.95 6.95 -10.73
C MET A 35 -25.07 7.98 -10.00
N GLU A 36 -25.66 8.84 -9.20
CA GLU A 36 -24.92 9.80 -8.37
C GLU A 36 -24.14 9.12 -7.25
N GLN A 37 -24.71 8.09 -6.61
CA GLN A 37 -24.02 7.27 -5.62
C GLN A 37 -22.85 6.53 -6.24
N ALA A 38 -23.01 5.89 -7.40
CA ALA A 38 -21.94 5.18 -8.09
C ALA A 38 -20.74 6.08 -8.40
N LYS A 39 -20.98 7.33 -8.85
CA LYS A 39 -19.93 8.30 -9.13
C LYS A 39 -19.12 8.72 -7.91
N THR A 40 -19.71 8.66 -6.72
CA THR A 40 -19.06 9.03 -5.46
C THR A 40 -18.95 7.84 -4.51
N GLU A 41 -18.99 6.61 -5.03
CA GLU A 41 -18.87 5.40 -4.22
C GLU A 41 -17.52 5.45 -3.49
N PRO A 42 -17.52 5.36 -2.14
CA PRO A 42 -16.29 5.31 -1.38
C PRO A 42 -15.50 4.04 -1.69
N ILE A 43 -14.18 4.14 -1.68
CA ILE A 43 -13.29 3.02 -1.98
C ILE A 43 -12.59 2.58 -0.70
N ALA A 44 -12.74 1.30 -0.34
CA ALA A 44 -12.10 0.71 0.82
C ALA A 44 -10.64 0.34 0.50
N ILE A 45 -9.72 0.70 1.40
CA ILE A 45 -8.37 0.13 1.44
C ILE A 45 -8.45 -1.12 2.32
N ILE A 46 -8.23 -2.29 1.74
CA ILE A 46 -8.39 -3.57 2.44
C ILE A 46 -7.06 -4.28 2.73
N GLY A 47 -5.99 -3.93 2.01
CA GLY A 47 -4.65 -4.49 2.19
C GLY A 47 -3.60 -3.46 1.84
N MET A 48 -2.39 -3.63 2.37
CA MET A 48 -1.26 -2.76 2.03
C MET A 48 0.07 -3.50 2.25
N GLY A 49 1.06 -3.16 1.44
CA GLY A 49 2.44 -3.64 1.57
C GLY A 49 3.40 -2.49 1.32
N CYS A 50 4.56 -2.50 1.99
CA CYS A 50 5.57 -1.48 1.78
C CYS A 50 7.01 -1.96 2.04
N ARG A 51 7.93 -1.30 1.34
CA ARG A 51 9.38 -1.36 1.53
C ARG A 51 9.92 0.07 1.51
N PHE A 52 10.35 0.58 2.66
CA PHE A 52 10.81 1.96 2.81
C PHE A 52 12.18 2.00 3.52
N PRO A 53 12.88 3.16 3.48
CA PRO A 53 14.15 3.33 4.18
C PRO A 53 14.03 3.08 5.68
N GLY A 54 15.14 2.69 6.30
CA GLY A 54 15.21 2.45 7.75
C GLY A 54 14.78 1.05 8.19
N ASP A 55 14.97 0.06 7.32
CA ASP A 55 14.62 -1.37 7.49
C ASP A 55 13.11 -1.62 7.61
N VAL A 56 12.31 -0.79 6.90
CA VAL A 56 10.86 -0.95 6.86
C VAL A 56 10.50 -1.96 5.80
N ASP A 57 10.02 -3.12 6.24
CA ASP A 57 9.52 -4.22 5.41
C ASP A 57 8.06 -4.61 5.70
N THR A 58 7.36 -3.87 6.56
CA THR A 58 5.92 -4.06 6.75
C THR A 58 5.27 -2.73 7.14
N PRO A 59 3.93 -2.61 7.00
CA PRO A 59 3.19 -1.46 7.55
C PRO A 59 3.41 -1.27 9.05
N ASP A 60 3.50 -2.37 9.83
CA ASP A 60 3.77 -2.31 11.27
C ASP A 60 5.17 -1.72 11.56
N ARG A 61 6.21 -2.18 10.84
CA ARG A 61 7.56 -1.63 10.97
C ARG A 61 7.64 -0.17 10.54
N PHE A 62 6.80 0.23 9.57
CA PHE A 62 6.70 1.62 9.18
C PHE A 62 6.09 2.46 10.31
N TRP A 63 5.03 1.96 10.95
CA TRP A 63 4.45 2.61 12.11
C TRP A 63 5.45 2.74 13.25
N ASP A 64 6.20 1.67 13.57
CA ASP A 64 7.27 1.71 14.58
C ASP A 64 8.29 2.83 14.28
N LEU A 65 8.72 2.95 13.02
CA LEU A 65 9.64 4.00 12.58
C LEU A 65 9.06 5.41 12.83
N LEU A 66 7.79 5.62 12.47
CA LEU A 66 7.09 6.89 12.60
C LEU A 66 6.85 7.27 14.07
N GLN A 67 6.41 6.31 14.89
CA GLN A 67 6.14 6.50 16.32
C GLN A 67 7.39 6.94 17.08
N HIS A 68 8.53 6.34 16.75
CA HIS A 68 9.82 6.67 17.38
C HIS A 68 10.49 7.92 16.77
N GLY A 69 9.84 8.59 15.81
CA GLY A 69 10.40 9.77 15.13
C GLY A 69 11.74 9.49 14.46
N LYS A 70 11.95 8.26 13.96
CA LYS A 70 13.24 7.85 13.39
C LYS A 70 13.42 8.50 12.02
N ASP A 71 14.65 8.95 11.83
CA ASP A 71 15.16 9.52 10.61
C ASP A 71 15.95 8.45 9.83
N ALA A 72 15.52 8.15 8.62
CA ALA A 72 15.97 7.01 7.83
C ALA A 72 16.95 7.36 6.71
N ILE A 73 17.43 8.61 6.62
CA ILE A 73 18.45 8.96 5.61
C ILE A 73 19.82 8.52 6.11
N THR A 74 20.50 7.77 5.26
CA THR A 74 21.83 7.21 5.53
C THR A 74 22.84 7.74 4.51
N PRO A 75 24.14 7.48 4.72
CA PRO A 75 25.10 7.53 3.63
C PRO A 75 24.70 6.60 2.46
N VAL A 76 25.16 6.89 1.25
CA VAL A 76 24.98 5.99 0.10
C VAL A 76 25.64 4.63 0.38
N PRO A 77 24.91 3.51 0.24
CA PRO A 77 25.49 2.18 0.42
C PRO A 77 26.58 1.87 -0.62
N GLY A 78 27.60 1.11 -0.21
CA GLY A 78 28.75 0.78 -1.05
C GLY A 78 28.44 -0.05 -2.30
N ASP A 79 27.25 -0.66 -2.38
CA ASP A 79 26.78 -1.44 -3.53
C ASP A 79 26.12 -0.58 -4.63
N ARG A 80 26.06 0.75 -4.45
CA ARG A 80 25.46 1.71 -5.40
C ARG A 80 26.51 2.38 -6.29
N TRP A 81 26.98 3.56 -5.89
CA TRP A 81 28.04 4.33 -6.53
C TRP A 81 29.03 4.78 -5.47
N GLN A 82 30.22 5.17 -5.91
CA GLN A 82 31.30 5.65 -5.04
C GLN A 82 31.40 7.18 -5.13
N PRO A 83 30.91 7.95 -4.14
CA PRO A 83 30.88 9.41 -4.22
C PRO A 83 32.28 10.02 -4.37
N ASP A 84 33.31 9.44 -3.75
CA ASP A 84 34.67 9.96 -3.79
C ASP A 84 35.34 9.74 -5.16
N THR A 85 35.00 8.66 -5.85
CA THR A 85 35.40 8.43 -7.24
C THR A 85 34.79 9.49 -8.16
N LEU A 86 33.52 9.82 -7.97
CA LEU A 86 32.84 10.87 -8.73
C LEU A 86 33.43 12.26 -8.44
N ALA A 87 33.74 12.55 -7.17
CA ALA A 87 34.38 13.79 -6.75
C ALA A 87 35.78 13.96 -7.39
N SER A 88 36.53 12.87 -7.51
CA SER A 88 37.85 12.89 -8.15
C SER A 88 37.77 13.05 -9.67
N ALA A 89 36.69 12.55 -10.30
CA ALA A 89 36.47 12.63 -11.73
C ALA A 89 35.98 14.00 -12.21
N ASP A 90 35.24 14.74 -11.38
CA ASP A 90 34.79 16.11 -11.67
C ASP A 90 35.17 17.06 -10.52
N PRO A 91 36.36 17.70 -10.58
CA PRO A 91 36.82 18.61 -9.53
C PRO A 91 36.00 19.90 -9.43
N ASN A 92 35.06 20.14 -10.35
CA ASN A 92 34.18 21.31 -10.32
C ASN A 92 32.89 21.06 -9.53
N LEU A 93 32.68 19.85 -8.98
CA LEU A 93 31.53 19.57 -8.12
C LEU A 93 31.62 20.42 -6.84
N ASP A 94 30.64 21.29 -6.63
CA ASP A 94 30.55 22.05 -5.39
C ASP A 94 30.21 21.14 -4.19
N ALA A 95 30.48 21.64 -2.99
CA ALA A 95 30.29 20.88 -1.76
C ALA A 95 28.83 20.43 -1.54
N ALA A 96 27.85 21.22 -2.01
CA ALA A 96 26.43 20.90 -1.89
C ALA A 96 26.04 19.71 -2.78
N THR A 97 26.53 19.70 -4.03
CA THR A 97 26.36 18.60 -4.98
C THR A 97 27.03 17.34 -4.46
N LEU A 98 28.26 17.45 -3.95
CA LEU A 98 28.97 16.31 -3.38
C LEU A 98 28.23 15.72 -2.17
N ASN A 99 27.67 16.55 -1.29
CA ASN A 99 26.89 16.04 -0.15
C ASN A 99 25.60 15.35 -0.61
N SER A 100 24.95 15.86 -1.66
CA SER A 100 23.76 15.23 -2.25
C SER A 100 24.06 13.84 -2.84
N LEU A 101 25.28 13.61 -3.33
CA LEU A 101 25.74 12.30 -3.79
C LEU A 101 26.10 11.34 -2.67
N ARG A 102 26.22 11.82 -1.43
CA ARG A 102 26.67 11.05 -0.27
C ARG A 102 25.53 10.58 0.62
N ARG A 103 24.30 11.08 0.44
CA ARG A 103 23.17 10.80 1.35
C ARG A 103 21.87 10.53 0.60
N GLY A 104 21.01 9.70 1.19
CA GLY A 104 19.71 9.34 0.64
C GLY A 104 18.94 8.41 1.55
N GLY A 105 17.64 8.23 1.28
CA GLY A 105 16.86 7.16 1.88
C GLY A 105 16.99 5.90 1.04
N PHE A 106 17.57 4.82 1.58
CA PHE A 106 17.83 3.59 0.81
C PHE A 106 17.05 2.41 1.35
N VAL A 107 16.54 1.59 0.43
CA VAL A 107 16.00 0.27 0.74
C VAL A 107 17.14 -0.75 0.58
N PRO A 108 17.38 -1.62 1.57
CA PRO A 108 18.45 -2.61 1.51
C PRO A 108 18.21 -3.63 0.39
N HIS A 109 19.19 -4.53 0.17
CA HIS A 109 19.03 -5.69 -0.72
C HIS A 109 18.66 -5.32 -2.16
N LEU A 110 19.34 -4.33 -2.77
CA LEU A 110 19.02 -3.84 -4.12
C LEU A 110 18.95 -4.95 -5.17
N TRP A 111 19.82 -5.94 -5.07
CA TRP A 111 19.97 -6.97 -6.08
C TRP A 111 19.22 -8.26 -5.73
N ASP A 112 18.67 -8.38 -4.52
CA ASP A 112 18.13 -9.65 -4.04
C ASP A 112 16.67 -9.83 -4.46
N PHE A 113 16.32 -11.04 -4.92
CA PHE A 113 14.95 -11.38 -5.35
C PHE A 113 14.71 -12.90 -5.27
N ASP A 114 13.46 -13.34 -5.13
CA ASP A 114 13.09 -14.77 -5.17
C ASP A 114 12.53 -15.15 -6.56
N ALA A 115 13.41 -15.23 -7.56
CA ALA A 115 13.02 -15.55 -8.93
C ALA A 115 12.29 -16.90 -9.07
N PRO A 116 12.70 -18.00 -8.39
CA PRO A 116 11.97 -19.27 -8.43
C PRO A 116 10.54 -19.15 -7.91
N PHE A 117 10.28 -18.34 -6.88
CA PHE A 117 8.92 -18.06 -6.41
C PHE A 117 8.06 -17.45 -7.52
N PHE A 118 8.57 -16.46 -8.23
CA PHE A 118 7.85 -15.83 -9.34
C PHE A 118 7.96 -16.57 -10.68
N ARG A 119 8.42 -17.85 -10.66
CA ARG A 119 8.57 -18.71 -11.84
C ARG A 119 9.44 -18.10 -12.94
N MET A 120 10.47 -17.36 -12.53
CA MET A 120 11.35 -16.62 -13.41
C MET A 120 12.70 -17.33 -13.54
N ALA A 121 13.20 -17.43 -14.78
CA ALA A 121 14.52 -17.99 -15.03
C ALA A 121 15.63 -17.06 -14.48
N PRO A 122 16.75 -17.58 -13.94
CA PRO A 122 17.84 -16.74 -13.44
C PRO A 122 18.36 -15.71 -14.45
N ARG A 123 18.40 -16.07 -15.74
CA ARG A 123 18.82 -15.17 -16.82
C ARG A 123 17.92 -13.95 -16.97
N GLU A 124 16.60 -14.17 -16.89
CA GLU A 124 15.61 -13.07 -16.93
C GLU A 124 15.70 -12.21 -15.67
N ALA A 125 15.87 -12.83 -14.50
CA ALA A 125 15.97 -12.09 -13.25
C ALA A 125 17.20 -11.16 -13.18
N MET A 126 18.30 -11.50 -13.87
CA MET A 126 19.49 -10.63 -13.95
C MET A 126 19.24 -9.34 -14.71
N THR A 127 18.41 -9.32 -15.75
CA THR A 127 18.12 -8.13 -16.58
C THR A 127 16.84 -7.40 -16.16
N LEU A 128 16.10 -7.95 -15.18
CA LEU A 128 14.91 -7.37 -14.61
C LEU A 128 15.26 -6.17 -13.71
N ASP A 129 14.66 -5.01 -13.97
CA ASP A 129 14.80 -3.82 -13.12
C ASP A 129 14.43 -4.15 -11.65
N PRO A 130 15.31 -3.86 -10.67
CA PRO A 130 15.00 -3.98 -9.24
C PRO A 130 13.67 -3.33 -8.81
N GLN A 131 13.18 -2.31 -9.51
CA GLN A 131 11.85 -1.75 -9.29
C GLN A 131 10.73 -2.77 -9.55
N GLN A 132 10.82 -3.54 -10.63
CA GLN A 132 9.86 -4.60 -10.94
C GLN A 132 9.91 -5.71 -9.89
N ARG A 133 11.11 -6.11 -9.48
CA ARG A 133 11.30 -7.13 -8.42
C ARG A 133 10.60 -6.74 -7.13
N LEU A 134 10.78 -5.48 -6.71
CA LEU A 134 10.18 -4.94 -5.50
C LEU A 134 8.65 -4.87 -5.61
N LEU A 135 8.12 -4.46 -6.77
CA LEU A 135 6.67 -4.47 -7.03
C LEU A 135 6.06 -5.86 -6.89
N LEU A 136 6.74 -6.90 -7.37
CA LEU A 136 6.25 -8.29 -7.29
C LEU A 136 6.15 -8.78 -5.84
N GLU A 137 7.19 -8.57 -5.05
CA GLU A 137 7.17 -8.93 -3.62
C GLU A 137 6.13 -8.12 -2.84
N VAL A 138 6.14 -6.79 -2.99
CA VAL A 138 5.24 -5.91 -2.25
C VAL A 138 3.77 -6.09 -2.67
N GLY A 139 3.52 -6.39 -3.94
CA GLY A 139 2.18 -6.68 -4.45
C GLY A 139 1.61 -7.97 -3.88
N TRP A 140 2.43 -9.01 -3.81
CA TRP A 140 2.08 -10.26 -3.15
C TRP A 140 1.77 -10.05 -1.66
N GLU A 141 2.64 -9.32 -0.96
CA GLU A 141 2.47 -9.01 0.47
C GLU A 141 1.22 -8.16 0.75
N ALA A 142 0.90 -7.19 -0.11
CA ALA A 142 -0.29 -6.36 0.04
C ALA A 142 -1.59 -7.19 -0.04
N LEU A 143 -1.63 -8.18 -0.93
CA LEU A 143 -2.75 -9.13 -1.05
C LEU A 143 -2.86 -10.02 0.19
N GLU A 144 -1.76 -10.62 0.64
CA GLU A 144 -1.75 -11.44 1.85
C GLU A 144 -2.12 -10.62 3.11
N HIS A 145 -1.68 -9.37 3.20
CA HIS A 145 -2.08 -8.45 4.27
C HIS A 145 -3.58 -8.14 4.23
N GLY A 146 -4.17 -8.08 3.03
CA GLY A 146 -5.62 -7.97 2.83
C GLY A 146 -6.38 -9.28 2.99
N ALA A 147 -5.72 -10.36 3.43
CA ALA A 147 -6.27 -11.72 3.53
C ALA A 147 -6.86 -12.24 2.20
N ILE A 148 -6.23 -11.89 1.09
CA ILE A 148 -6.57 -12.38 -0.24
C ILE A 148 -5.47 -13.35 -0.68
N ALA A 149 -5.86 -14.59 -0.96
CA ALA A 149 -4.96 -15.58 -1.55
C ALA A 149 -4.62 -15.15 -3.00
N PRO A 150 -3.35 -14.86 -3.35
CA PRO A 150 -3.03 -14.31 -4.67
C PRO A 150 -3.42 -15.21 -5.85
N ASP A 151 -3.37 -16.53 -5.69
CA ASP A 151 -3.83 -17.53 -6.69
C ASP A 151 -5.35 -17.53 -6.90
N SER A 152 -6.14 -17.03 -5.96
CA SER A 152 -7.59 -16.89 -6.12
C SER A 152 -8.00 -15.78 -7.09
N LEU A 153 -7.07 -14.90 -7.48
CA LEU A 153 -7.33 -13.78 -8.38
C LEU A 153 -7.16 -14.14 -9.87
N ASN A 154 -6.73 -15.36 -10.19
CA ASN A 154 -6.55 -15.79 -11.56
C ASN A 154 -7.86 -15.65 -12.36
N SER A 155 -7.78 -15.03 -13.53
CA SER A 155 -8.90 -14.69 -14.43
C SER A 155 -9.93 -13.70 -13.88
N THR A 156 -9.65 -13.03 -12.76
CA THR A 156 -10.54 -11.98 -12.22
C THR A 156 -10.24 -10.63 -12.88
N ALA A 157 -11.27 -9.78 -12.96
CA ALA A 157 -11.17 -8.39 -13.40
C ALA A 157 -10.51 -7.52 -12.31
N THR A 158 -9.28 -7.85 -11.92
CA THR A 158 -8.46 -7.07 -11.01
C THR A 158 -7.58 -6.10 -11.81
N GLY A 159 -7.59 -4.82 -11.45
CA GLY A 159 -6.74 -3.79 -12.07
C GLY A 159 -5.40 -3.59 -11.35
N VAL A 160 -4.39 -3.09 -12.07
CA VAL A 160 -3.05 -2.78 -11.57
C VAL A 160 -2.62 -1.39 -12.05
N PHE A 161 -2.34 -0.49 -11.10
CA PHE A 161 -1.98 0.91 -11.37
C PHE A 161 -0.71 1.27 -10.62
N VAL A 162 0.40 1.42 -11.34
CA VAL A 162 1.73 1.59 -10.76
C VAL A 162 2.34 2.92 -11.15
N GLY A 163 2.61 3.77 -10.16
CA GLY A 163 3.46 4.94 -10.31
C GLY A 163 4.93 4.56 -10.40
N ILE A 164 5.58 4.91 -11.51
CA ILE A 164 7.00 4.62 -11.77
C ILE A 164 7.54 5.67 -12.76
N CYS A 165 8.78 6.14 -12.57
CA CYS A 165 9.36 7.17 -13.44
C CYS A 165 10.86 7.01 -13.71
N SER A 166 11.64 6.37 -12.83
CA SER A 166 13.08 6.20 -13.05
C SER A 166 13.37 5.08 -14.05
N ILE A 167 14.44 5.27 -14.83
CA ILE A 167 14.90 4.34 -15.88
C ILE A 167 16.40 4.04 -15.75
N ASP A 168 16.96 4.25 -14.56
CA ASP A 168 18.40 4.14 -14.27
C ASP A 168 18.96 2.80 -14.76
N TYR A 169 18.27 1.69 -14.45
CA TYR A 169 18.73 0.36 -14.82
C TYR A 169 18.75 0.14 -16.33
N TRP A 170 17.72 0.62 -17.03
CA TRP A 170 17.66 0.56 -18.49
C TRP A 170 18.81 1.30 -19.14
N GLN A 171 19.14 2.49 -18.64
CA GLN A 171 20.27 3.28 -19.13
C GLN A 171 21.60 2.58 -18.87
N GLU A 172 21.77 1.96 -17.71
CA GLU A 172 22.97 1.19 -17.37
C GLU A 172 23.14 -0.02 -18.31
N LEU A 173 22.07 -0.77 -18.57
CA LEU A 173 22.10 -1.94 -19.45
C LEU A 173 22.36 -1.57 -20.93
N LEU A 174 21.80 -0.46 -21.42
CA LEU A 174 21.99 -0.01 -22.80
C LEU A 174 23.40 0.54 -23.09
N ARG A 175 24.21 0.80 -22.05
CA ARG A 175 25.62 1.18 -22.21
C ARG A 175 26.54 -0.03 -22.42
N GLN A 176 26.03 -1.24 -22.27
CA GLN A 176 26.79 -2.47 -22.50
C GLN A 176 27.00 -2.74 -24.00
N GLU A 177 27.94 -3.64 -24.31
CA GLU A 177 28.20 -4.08 -25.68
C GLU A 177 26.95 -4.73 -26.31
N ALA A 178 26.78 -4.57 -27.63
CA ALA A 178 25.62 -5.10 -28.36
C ALA A 178 25.41 -6.62 -28.17
N ALA A 179 26.48 -7.38 -27.92
CA ALA A 179 26.42 -8.82 -27.66
C ALA A 179 25.73 -9.19 -26.33
N GLN A 180 25.61 -8.25 -25.39
CA GLN A 180 24.93 -8.46 -24.10
C GLN A 180 23.45 -8.06 -24.12
N ILE A 181 22.98 -7.44 -25.19
CA ILE A 181 21.57 -7.09 -25.38
C ILE A 181 20.81 -8.37 -25.75
N ASP A 182 20.10 -8.94 -24.77
CA ASP A 182 19.27 -10.13 -24.98
C ASP A 182 17.76 -9.81 -25.03
N ALA A 183 16.96 -10.85 -25.31
CA ALA A 183 15.51 -10.72 -25.49
C ALA A 183 14.75 -10.30 -24.22
N TYR A 184 15.35 -10.43 -23.03
CA TYR A 184 14.72 -10.07 -21.76
C TYR A 184 14.90 -8.59 -21.42
N LEU A 185 15.80 -7.87 -22.10
CA LEU A 185 16.09 -6.47 -21.79
C LEU A 185 14.79 -5.65 -21.77
N THR A 186 14.04 -5.64 -22.89
CA THR A 186 12.81 -4.85 -23.03
C THR A 186 11.75 -5.20 -21.97
N THR A 187 11.50 -6.49 -21.75
CA THR A 187 10.52 -6.95 -20.76
C THR A 187 11.01 -6.76 -19.31
N GLY A 188 12.30 -6.66 -19.10
CA GLY A 188 12.91 -6.41 -17.80
C GLY A 188 12.79 -4.97 -17.32
N ASN A 189 12.58 -4.01 -18.21
CA ASN A 189 12.86 -2.59 -17.90
C ASN A 189 11.79 -1.59 -18.34
N THR A 190 10.93 -1.94 -19.30
CA THR A 190 9.85 -1.04 -19.72
C THR A 190 8.82 -0.88 -18.60
N HIS A 191 8.40 0.35 -18.32
CA HIS A 191 7.46 0.63 -17.23
C HIS A 191 6.09 -0.03 -17.43
N SER A 192 5.61 -0.11 -18.67
CA SER A 192 4.36 -0.83 -18.97
C SER A 192 4.43 -2.31 -18.55
N VAL A 193 5.60 -2.94 -18.69
CA VAL A 193 5.81 -4.31 -18.23
C VAL A 193 5.93 -4.39 -16.71
N ALA A 194 6.35 -3.34 -16.00
CA ALA A 194 6.32 -3.34 -14.53
C ALA A 194 4.90 -3.58 -13.98
N ALA A 195 3.89 -2.88 -14.50
CA ALA A 195 2.49 -3.14 -14.18
C ALA A 195 2.00 -4.45 -14.79
N GLY A 196 2.30 -4.69 -16.07
CA GLY A 196 1.87 -5.89 -16.80
C GLY A 196 2.38 -7.21 -16.21
N ARG A 197 3.55 -7.20 -15.55
CA ARG A 197 4.15 -8.39 -14.93
C ARG A 197 3.42 -8.82 -13.65
N LEU A 198 2.91 -7.86 -12.87
CA LEU A 198 1.98 -8.17 -11.77
C LEU A 198 0.72 -8.83 -12.31
N SER A 199 0.11 -8.23 -13.34
CA SER A 199 -1.09 -8.77 -14.01
C SER A 199 -0.85 -10.17 -14.57
N TYR A 200 0.29 -10.38 -15.25
CA TYR A 200 0.66 -11.67 -15.83
C TYR A 200 0.86 -12.76 -14.78
N LEU A 201 1.62 -12.48 -13.71
CA LEU A 201 1.95 -13.50 -12.70
C LEU A 201 0.75 -13.88 -11.83
N LEU A 202 -0.19 -12.96 -11.62
CA LEU A 202 -1.41 -13.19 -10.86
C LEU A 202 -2.60 -13.62 -11.75
N GLY A 203 -2.44 -13.60 -13.07
CA GLY A 203 -3.49 -13.98 -14.04
C GLY A 203 -4.64 -12.97 -14.13
N LEU A 204 -4.38 -11.68 -13.92
CA LEU A 204 -5.40 -10.63 -13.84
C LEU A 204 -5.83 -10.15 -15.23
N THR A 205 -7.12 -9.78 -15.37
CA THR A 205 -7.71 -9.36 -16.65
C THR A 205 -8.25 -7.92 -16.65
N GLY A 206 -8.11 -7.19 -15.53
CA GLY A 206 -8.52 -5.78 -15.44
C GLY A 206 -7.50 -4.80 -16.05
N PRO A 207 -7.74 -3.48 -15.96
CA PRO A 207 -6.84 -2.46 -16.47
C PRO A 207 -5.44 -2.56 -15.85
N SER A 208 -4.39 -2.48 -16.67
CA SER A 208 -3.00 -2.62 -16.22
C SER A 208 -2.16 -1.47 -16.76
N MET A 209 -1.77 -0.53 -15.88
CA MET A 209 -1.19 0.76 -16.26
C MET A 209 0.04 1.10 -15.44
N ALA A 210 1.07 1.59 -16.13
CA ALA A 210 2.15 2.35 -15.54
C ALA A 210 1.87 3.86 -15.71
N VAL A 211 2.10 4.63 -14.65
CA VAL A 211 1.77 6.05 -14.58
C VAL A 211 3.04 6.83 -14.25
N ASP A 212 3.42 7.75 -15.13
CA ASP A 212 4.50 8.70 -14.88
C ASP A 212 3.96 10.14 -14.90
N THR A 213 3.86 10.70 -13.71
CA THR A 213 3.62 12.12 -13.47
C THR A 213 4.65 12.65 -12.46
N ALA A 214 5.88 12.12 -12.54
CA ALA A 214 6.96 12.39 -11.60
C ALA A 214 6.56 12.12 -10.12
N CYS A 215 6.68 13.12 -9.25
CA CYS A 215 6.48 12.97 -7.81
C CYS A 215 5.01 12.66 -7.41
N SER A 216 4.04 12.91 -8.29
CA SER A 216 2.62 12.58 -8.07
C SER A 216 2.21 11.19 -8.58
N SER A 217 3.11 10.45 -9.25
CA SER A 217 2.79 9.20 -9.97
C SER A 217 1.94 8.22 -9.20
N SER A 218 2.33 7.84 -7.98
CA SER A 218 1.57 6.88 -7.19
C SER A 218 0.20 7.38 -6.72
N LEU A 219 0.04 8.69 -6.52
CA LEU A 219 -1.24 9.26 -6.09
C LEU A 219 -2.21 9.44 -7.28
N VAL A 220 -1.66 9.74 -8.48
CA VAL A 220 -2.42 9.67 -9.74
C VAL A 220 -2.82 8.23 -10.06
N ALA A 221 -1.92 7.26 -9.87
CA ALA A 221 -2.24 5.84 -10.03
C ALA A 221 -3.37 5.39 -9.09
N LEU A 222 -3.33 5.85 -7.82
CA LEU A 222 -4.42 5.63 -6.86
C LEU A 222 -5.74 6.26 -7.30
N HIS A 223 -5.70 7.49 -7.82
CA HIS A 223 -6.88 8.15 -8.37
C HIS A 223 -7.49 7.34 -9.53
N LEU A 224 -6.67 6.92 -10.50
CA LEU A 224 -7.12 6.11 -11.65
C LEU A 224 -7.73 4.77 -11.20
N ALA A 225 -7.11 4.09 -10.24
CA ALA A 225 -7.66 2.87 -9.66
C ALA A 225 -9.04 3.09 -9.02
N CYS A 226 -9.22 4.19 -8.29
CA CYS A 226 -10.53 4.55 -7.72
C CYS A 226 -11.58 4.81 -8.82
N GLN A 227 -11.17 5.45 -9.92
CA GLN A 227 -12.08 5.72 -11.04
C GLN A 227 -12.47 4.43 -11.77
N SER A 228 -11.53 3.52 -12.04
CA SER A 228 -11.82 2.23 -12.66
C SER A 228 -12.75 1.37 -11.81
N LEU A 229 -12.58 1.37 -10.48
CA LEU A 229 -13.51 0.70 -9.56
C LEU A 229 -14.92 1.34 -9.61
N ARG A 230 -15.03 2.66 -9.64
CA ARG A 230 -16.34 3.36 -9.73
C ARG A 230 -17.04 3.18 -11.07
N ASN A 231 -16.26 2.98 -12.13
CA ASN A 231 -16.75 2.71 -13.48
C ASN A 231 -17.01 1.23 -13.75
N ASP A 232 -16.82 0.36 -12.75
CA ASP A 232 -16.93 -1.10 -12.88
C ASP A 232 -16.02 -1.70 -13.98
N GLU A 233 -14.87 -1.07 -14.25
CA GLU A 233 -13.82 -1.59 -15.14
C GLU A 233 -13.01 -2.71 -14.45
N CYS A 234 -13.05 -2.75 -13.11
CA CYS A 234 -12.49 -3.80 -12.28
C CYS A 234 -13.29 -3.92 -10.96
N ASP A 235 -13.14 -5.05 -10.27
CA ASP A 235 -13.78 -5.32 -8.96
C ASP A 235 -12.82 -5.21 -7.78
N LEU A 236 -11.53 -5.29 -8.07
CA LEU A 236 -10.41 -5.16 -7.15
C LEU A 236 -9.29 -4.41 -7.86
N ALA A 237 -8.52 -3.61 -7.14
CA ALA A 237 -7.36 -2.92 -7.74
C ALA A 237 -6.15 -2.92 -6.82
N LEU A 238 -4.98 -3.17 -7.40
CA LEU A 238 -3.69 -2.87 -6.81
C LEU A 238 -3.25 -1.48 -7.28
N ALA A 239 -2.95 -0.58 -6.36
CA ALA A 239 -2.50 0.77 -6.68
C ALA A 239 -1.33 1.22 -5.79
N GLY A 240 -0.38 1.94 -6.37
CA GLY A 240 0.72 2.52 -5.60
C GLY A 240 1.88 2.94 -6.48
N GLY A 241 3.11 2.71 -6.04
CA GLY A 241 4.29 3.06 -6.84
C GLY A 241 5.60 2.57 -6.26
N VAL A 242 6.66 2.74 -7.07
CA VAL A 242 8.02 2.30 -6.76
C VAL A 242 9.04 3.35 -7.20
N ASN A 243 10.13 3.44 -6.46
CA ASN A 243 11.33 4.17 -6.84
C ASN A 243 12.58 3.45 -6.33
N ARG A 244 13.60 3.32 -7.19
CA ARG A 244 14.95 2.86 -6.84
C ARG A 244 15.98 3.81 -7.42
N MET A 245 17.09 4.00 -6.71
CA MET A 245 18.23 4.83 -7.12
C MET A 245 19.42 3.95 -7.46
N LEU A 246 19.66 3.72 -8.75
CA LEU A 246 20.71 2.77 -9.18
C LEU A 246 21.98 3.47 -9.65
N SER A 247 21.85 4.72 -10.08
CA SER A 247 22.96 5.48 -10.66
C SER A 247 23.05 6.90 -10.07
N PRO A 248 24.25 7.53 -10.09
CA PRO A 248 24.45 8.87 -9.53
C PRO A 248 23.93 10.00 -10.42
N GLU A 249 23.73 9.78 -11.73
CA GLU A 249 23.42 10.82 -12.70
C GLU A 249 22.11 11.58 -12.43
N PRO A 250 21.00 10.92 -12.03
CA PRO A 250 19.80 11.66 -11.65
C PRO A 250 20.03 12.54 -10.41
N THR A 251 20.84 12.09 -9.46
CA THR A 251 21.22 12.89 -8.29
C THR A 251 22.05 14.11 -8.70
N LEU A 252 23.02 13.94 -9.60
CA LEU A 252 23.78 15.06 -10.18
C LEU A 252 22.86 16.06 -10.91
N ASN A 253 21.89 15.56 -11.67
CA ASN A 253 20.94 16.39 -12.40
C ASN A 253 20.10 17.24 -11.43
N PHE A 254 19.51 16.63 -10.40
CA PHE A 254 18.71 17.36 -9.42
C PHE A 254 19.54 18.33 -8.56
N ALA A 255 20.79 17.99 -8.25
CA ALA A 255 21.70 18.91 -7.58
C ALA A 255 21.99 20.15 -8.43
N ARG A 256 22.31 19.96 -9.72
CA ARG A 256 22.53 21.06 -10.68
C ARG A 256 21.28 21.90 -10.92
N ALA A 257 20.10 21.27 -10.86
CA ALA A 257 18.80 21.95 -10.89
C ALA A 257 18.45 22.66 -9.56
N ARG A 258 19.31 22.59 -8.54
CA ARG A 258 19.11 23.15 -7.20
C ARG A 258 17.85 22.66 -6.50
N MET A 259 17.49 21.41 -6.75
CA MET A 259 16.32 20.74 -6.14
C MET A 259 16.68 20.02 -4.84
N LEU A 260 17.95 19.64 -4.67
CA LEU A 260 18.41 18.85 -3.54
C LEU A 260 18.88 19.72 -2.38
N SER A 261 18.54 19.29 -1.18
CA SER A 261 19.03 19.91 0.05
C SER A 261 20.54 19.64 0.20
N PRO A 262 21.36 20.69 0.40
CA PRO A 262 22.78 20.53 0.73
C PRO A 262 23.06 19.80 2.03
N ASP A 263 22.09 19.62 2.93
CA ASP A 263 22.27 18.88 4.20
C ASP A 263 21.65 17.47 4.18
N GLY A 264 20.97 17.11 3.09
CA GLY A 264 20.38 15.80 2.89
C GLY A 264 19.13 15.56 3.74
N ARG A 265 18.35 16.60 4.06
CA ARG A 265 17.09 16.52 4.80
C ARG A 265 15.94 17.21 4.08
N CYS A 266 14.75 16.64 4.16
CA CYS A 266 13.51 17.34 3.79
C CYS A 266 12.99 18.09 5.02
N ARG A 267 13.31 19.38 5.15
CA ARG A 267 12.91 20.23 6.29
C ARG A 267 11.54 20.87 6.08
N SER A 268 10.53 20.02 5.92
CA SER A 268 9.17 20.45 5.57
C SER A 268 8.67 21.52 6.55
N PHE A 269 8.30 22.67 6.00
CA PHE A 269 7.74 23.87 6.66
C PHE A 269 8.70 24.67 7.54
N ASP A 270 9.95 24.27 7.66
CA ASP A 270 10.96 24.95 8.48
C ASP A 270 11.60 26.14 7.73
N ALA A 271 12.08 27.14 8.48
CA ALA A 271 12.79 28.29 7.91
C ALA A 271 14.10 27.90 7.20
N ALA A 272 14.71 26.77 7.56
CA ALA A 272 15.90 26.24 6.91
C ALA A 272 15.61 25.32 5.70
N ALA A 273 14.35 25.25 5.24
CA ALA A 273 13.94 24.54 4.02
C ALA A 273 14.77 24.97 2.80
N ASN A 274 15.57 24.07 2.25
CA ASN A 274 16.56 24.35 1.20
C ASN A 274 16.63 23.28 0.10
N GLY A 275 15.62 22.41 0.00
CA GLY A 275 15.57 21.32 -0.97
C GLY A 275 15.11 20.01 -0.33
N PHE A 276 15.01 18.95 -1.14
CA PHE A 276 14.70 17.62 -0.66
C PHE A 276 15.91 16.68 -0.71
N VAL A 277 15.83 15.54 -0.03
CA VAL A 277 16.77 14.42 -0.20
C VAL A 277 16.10 13.29 -0.94
N ARG A 278 16.77 12.70 -1.94
CA ARG A 278 16.21 11.58 -2.71
C ARG A 278 16.09 10.33 -1.84
N ALA A 279 15.09 9.51 -2.15
CA ALA A 279 14.89 8.25 -1.47
C ALA A 279 14.24 7.18 -2.35
N GLU A 280 14.47 5.93 -1.96
CA GLU A 280 13.88 4.74 -2.55
C GLU A 280 12.65 4.28 -1.78
N GLY A 281 11.79 3.51 -2.43
CA GLY A 281 10.74 2.79 -1.75
C GLY A 281 9.70 2.20 -2.69
N CYS A 282 8.89 1.30 -2.16
CA CYS A 282 7.72 0.77 -2.83
C CYS A 282 6.56 0.67 -1.85
N GLY A 283 5.38 1.06 -2.29
CA GLY A 283 4.14 0.85 -1.56
C GLY A 283 3.03 0.47 -2.51
N LEU A 284 2.19 -0.48 -2.10
CA LEU A 284 0.98 -0.86 -2.80
C LEU A 284 -0.18 -1.00 -1.80
N VAL A 285 -1.37 -0.58 -2.21
CA VAL A 285 -2.63 -0.80 -1.51
C VAL A 285 -3.57 -1.64 -2.36
N VAL A 286 -4.41 -2.43 -1.69
CA VAL A 286 -5.47 -3.23 -2.30
C VAL A 286 -6.80 -2.52 -2.05
N LEU A 287 -7.55 -2.33 -3.13
CA LEU A 287 -8.74 -1.50 -3.15
C LEU A 287 -9.96 -2.28 -3.64
N LYS A 288 -11.12 -2.00 -3.04
CA LYS A 288 -12.44 -2.42 -3.52
C LYS A 288 -13.43 -1.28 -3.32
N ARG A 289 -14.55 -1.30 -4.06
CA ARG A 289 -15.70 -0.47 -3.68
C ARG A 289 -16.12 -0.83 -2.25
N LEU A 290 -16.48 0.17 -1.44
CA LEU A 290 -16.77 -0.03 -0.02
C LEU A 290 -17.87 -1.07 0.19
N ARG A 291 -18.94 -1.01 -0.63
CA ARG A 291 -20.01 -2.02 -0.60
C ARG A 291 -19.52 -3.46 -0.81
N ASP A 292 -18.59 -3.67 -1.74
CA ASP A 292 -18.06 -5.00 -2.05
C ASP A 292 -17.10 -5.50 -0.97
N ALA A 293 -16.38 -4.58 -0.32
CA ALA A 293 -15.54 -4.88 0.83
C ALA A 293 -16.36 -5.32 2.04
N VAL A 294 -17.44 -4.59 2.35
CA VAL A 294 -18.39 -4.93 3.42
C VAL A 294 -19.08 -6.26 3.13
N GLN A 295 -19.54 -6.48 1.89
CA GLN A 295 -20.20 -7.72 1.48
C GLN A 295 -19.27 -8.93 1.60
N ALA A 296 -18.00 -8.78 1.22
CA ALA A 296 -17.01 -9.85 1.33
C ALA A 296 -16.52 -10.09 2.77
N GLY A 297 -16.82 -9.19 3.71
CA GLY A 297 -16.30 -9.26 5.08
C GLY A 297 -14.81 -8.92 5.16
N ASP A 298 -14.31 -8.10 4.24
CA ASP A 298 -12.92 -7.67 4.22
C ASP A 298 -12.61 -6.79 5.43
N ARG A 299 -11.35 -6.82 5.89
CA ARG A 299 -10.87 -5.83 6.85
C ARG A 299 -10.66 -4.50 6.13
N ILE A 300 -11.45 -3.50 6.48
CA ILE A 300 -11.30 -2.14 5.94
C ILE A 300 -10.36 -1.35 6.85
N TRP A 301 -9.23 -0.90 6.31
CA TRP A 301 -8.23 -0.12 7.03
C TRP A 301 -8.52 1.38 7.03
N ALA A 302 -9.00 1.87 5.88
CA ALA A 302 -9.46 3.24 5.70
C ALA A 302 -10.39 3.30 4.49
N VAL A 303 -11.08 4.42 4.34
CA VAL A 303 -11.97 4.67 3.21
C VAL A 303 -11.52 5.92 2.46
N ILE A 304 -11.29 5.78 1.16
CA ILE A 304 -11.07 6.91 0.25
C ILE A 304 -12.45 7.47 -0.11
N LEU A 305 -12.74 8.67 0.36
CA LEU A 305 -14.01 9.35 0.11
C LEU A 305 -14.00 10.09 -1.23
N GLY A 306 -12.86 10.65 -1.62
CA GLY A 306 -12.74 11.43 -2.84
C GLY A 306 -11.28 11.61 -3.25
N SER A 307 -11.06 11.82 -4.54
CA SER A 307 -9.75 12.13 -5.09
C SER A 307 -9.90 13.02 -6.32
N ALA A 308 -8.85 13.76 -6.66
CA ALA A 308 -8.80 14.59 -7.85
C ALA A 308 -7.36 14.68 -8.38
N THR A 309 -7.25 15.02 -9.67
CA THR A 309 -5.99 15.39 -10.32
C THR A 309 -6.20 16.66 -11.16
N ASN A 310 -5.16 17.47 -11.32
CA ASN A 310 -5.14 18.59 -12.26
C ASN A 310 -3.70 18.94 -12.69
N HIS A 311 -3.53 20.08 -13.36
CA HIS A 311 -2.22 20.59 -13.74
C HIS A 311 -2.05 22.05 -13.33
N ASP A 312 -0.83 22.45 -13.02
CA ASP A 312 -0.44 23.84 -12.73
C ASP A 312 -0.65 24.82 -13.89
N GLY A 313 -0.95 24.32 -15.09
CA GLY A 313 -1.02 25.13 -16.30
C GLY A 313 0.31 25.84 -16.60
N ARG A 314 0.23 27.09 -17.06
CA ARG A 314 1.40 27.92 -17.36
C ARG A 314 1.81 28.75 -16.15
N THR A 315 3.02 28.51 -15.65
CA THR A 315 3.66 29.25 -14.55
C THR A 315 4.92 29.98 -15.05
N SER A 316 5.69 30.60 -14.16
CA SER A 316 6.93 31.31 -14.52
C SER A 316 8.10 30.40 -14.93
N GLY A 317 7.96 29.09 -14.74
CA GLY A 317 8.91 28.07 -15.18
C GLY A 317 8.30 26.69 -15.00
N LEU A 318 8.69 25.71 -15.82
CA LEU A 318 8.05 24.38 -15.86
C LEU A 318 7.92 23.72 -14.48
N THR A 319 8.89 23.93 -13.59
CA THR A 319 8.97 23.32 -12.25
C THR A 319 8.45 24.22 -11.13
N VAL A 320 7.91 25.40 -11.45
CA VAL A 320 7.37 26.34 -10.46
C VAL A 320 5.92 25.96 -10.14
N PRO A 321 5.58 25.63 -8.87
CA PRO A 321 4.24 25.20 -8.50
C PRO A 321 3.22 26.34 -8.56
N ASN A 322 1.93 25.99 -8.69
CA ASN A 322 0.83 26.96 -8.80
C ASN A 322 -0.17 26.84 -7.62
N GLY A 323 -0.12 27.80 -6.69
CA GLY A 323 -1.01 27.86 -5.52
C GLY A 323 -2.51 27.79 -5.88
N PRO A 324 -3.03 28.67 -6.76
CA PRO A 324 -4.40 28.57 -7.25
C PRO A 324 -4.79 27.20 -7.84
N ALA A 325 -3.89 26.53 -8.56
CA ALA A 325 -4.15 25.18 -9.09
C ALA A 325 -4.26 24.15 -7.95
N GLN A 326 -3.39 24.24 -6.94
CA GLN A 326 -3.47 23.39 -5.74
C GLN A 326 -4.77 23.63 -4.96
N GLN A 327 -5.22 24.88 -4.82
CA GLN A 327 -6.51 25.20 -4.21
C GLN A 327 -7.67 24.56 -4.98
N ALA A 328 -7.69 24.72 -6.31
CA ALA A 328 -8.74 24.15 -7.16
C ALA A 328 -8.78 22.61 -7.08
N LEU A 329 -7.61 21.97 -7.05
CA LEU A 329 -7.46 20.52 -6.86
C LEU A 329 -8.10 20.07 -5.54
N ILE A 330 -7.72 20.70 -4.43
CA ILE A 330 -8.21 20.32 -3.09
C ILE A 330 -9.72 20.53 -3.01
N ARG A 331 -10.24 21.67 -3.49
CA ARG A 331 -11.68 21.93 -3.53
C ARG A 331 -12.42 20.88 -4.38
N GLN A 332 -11.83 20.44 -5.49
CA GLN A 332 -12.41 19.37 -6.31
C GLN A 332 -12.41 18.02 -5.59
N ALA A 333 -11.33 17.68 -4.87
CA ALA A 333 -11.28 16.45 -4.07
C ALA A 333 -12.30 16.46 -2.91
N LEU A 334 -12.47 17.61 -2.23
CA LEU A 334 -13.50 17.82 -1.21
C LEU A 334 -14.92 17.73 -1.78
N LYS A 335 -15.14 18.28 -2.98
CA LYS A 335 -16.41 18.13 -3.69
C LYS A 335 -16.69 16.67 -4.03
N ASN A 336 -15.68 15.94 -4.52
CA ASN A 336 -15.80 14.52 -4.84
C ASN A 336 -16.04 13.64 -3.60
N SER A 337 -15.55 14.06 -2.42
CA SER A 337 -15.82 13.40 -1.14
C SER A 337 -17.10 13.87 -0.45
N ARG A 338 -17.79 14.88 -1.00
CA ARG A 338 -18.97 15.53 -0.40
C ARG A 338 -18.70 16.08 1.02
N LEU A 339 -17.49 16.59 1.27
CA LEU A 339 -17.07 17.12 2.56
C LEU A 339 -16.88 18.64 2.53
N GLN A 340 -17.08 19.26 3.69
CA GLN A 340 -16.67 20.63 3.95
C GLN A 340 -15.20 20.67 4.42
N PRO A 341 -14.48 21.77 4.17
CA PRO A 341 -13.07 21.88 4.55
C PRO A 341 -12.83 21.67 6.06
N ASN A 342 -13.70 22.17 6.94
CA ASN A 342 -13.55 22.08 8.40
C ASN A 342 -13.61 20.65 8.95
N GLN A 343 -14.16 19.69 8.19
CA GLN A 343 -14.24 18.28 8.58
C GLN A 343 -12.90 17.55 8.46
N VAL A 344 -11.94 18.09 7.69
CA VAL A 344 -10.60 17.50 7.58
C VAL A 344 -9.75 17.92 8.78
N SER A 345 -9.11 17.00 9.48
CA SER A 345 -8.35 17.33 10.71
C SER A 345 -6.84 17.20 10.55
N TYR A 346 -6.38 16.46 9.54
CA TYR A 346 -4.97 16.22 9.24
C TYR A 346 -4.71 16.31 7.74
N LEU A 347 -3.58 16.90 7.34
CA LEU A 347 -3.05 16.78 5.99
C LEU A 347 -1.63 16.20 6.03
N GLU A 348 -1.48 15.13 5.28
CA GLU A 348 -0.19 14.66 4.80
C GLU A 348 0.16 15.44 3.52
N ALA A 349 0.98 16.47 3.68
CA ALA A 349 1.35 17.39 2.63
C ALA A 349 2.31 16.74 1.61
N HIS A 350 2.46 17.40 0.47
CA HIS A 350 3.59 17.14 -0.41
C HIS A 350 4.90 17.50 0.30
N GLY A 351 4.99 18.66 0.96
CA GLY A 351 6.00 19.03 1.95
C GLY A 351 7.40 18.54 1.62
N THR A 352 8.03 19.12 0.60
CA THR A 352 9.36 18.71 0.13
C THR A 352 10.49 19.36 0.91
N GLY A 353 10.21 20.38 1.73
CA GLY A 353 11.26 21.14 2.41
C GLY A 353 11.94 22.14 1.47
N THR A 354 11.20 22.65 0.46
CA THR A 354 11.74 23.63 -0.48
C THR A 354 11.34 25.05 -0.07
N ALA A 355 12.27 26.00 -0.20
CA ALA A 355 12.04 27.40 0.18
C ALA A 355 10.85 28.06 -0.55
N LEU A 356 10.56 27.61 -1.78
CA LEU A 356 9.46 28.13 -2.60
C LEU A 356 8.18 27.28 -2.50
N GLY A 357 8.31 25.95 -2.52
CA GLY A 357 7.17 25.04 -2.59
C GLY A 357 6.37 24.98 -1.30
N ASP A 358 7.05 24.93 -0.14
CA ASP A 358 6.37 24.82 1.15
C ASP A 358 5.47 26.04 1.44
N PRO A 359 5.90 27.31 1.22
CA PRO A 359 5.00 28.44 1.37
C PRO A 359 3.82 28.42 0.40
N ILE A 360 4.03 28.01 -0.86
CA ILE A 360 2.94 27.94 -1.85
C ILE A 360 1.89 26.90 -1.42
N GLU A 361 2.34 25.73 -0.98
CA GLU A 361 1.46 24.67 -0.50
C GLU A 361 0.69 25.13 0.74
N VAL A 362 1.36 25.60 1.79
CA VAL A 362 0.69 25.97 3.04
C VAL A 362 -0.28 27.14 2.86
N ASN A 363 0.04 28.12 2.02
CA ASN A 363 -0.89 29.20 1.70
C ASN A 363 -2.10 28.70 0.89
N ALA A 364 -1.91 27.78 -0.06
CA ALA A 364 -3.03 27.13 -0.76
C ALA A 364 -3.95 26.35 0.19
N LEU A 365 -3.36 25.68 1.18
CA LEU A 365 -4.11 25.04 2.27
C LEU A 365 -4.88 26.07 3.10
N GLY A 366 -4.26 27.20 3.44
CA GLY A 366 -4.88 28.31 4.15
C GLY A 366 -6.15 28.82 3.49
N GLU A 367 -6.09 29.06 2.19
CA GLU A 367 -7.24 29.53 1.39
C GLU A 367 -8.41 28.53 1.34
N VAL A 368 -8.12 27.23 1.41
CA VAL A 368 -9.17 26.19 1.36
C VAL A 368 -9.71 25.85 2.75
N PHE A 369 -8.84 25.73 3.74
CA PHE A 369 -9.16 25.16 5.05
C PHE A 369 -9.22 26.19 6.19
N GLY A 370 -8.76 27.43 5.99
CA GLY A 370 -8.61 28.41 7.06
C GLY A 370 -9.92 29.05 7.55
N GLY A 371 -10.90 29.26 6.65
CA GLY A 371 -12.06 30.14 6.91
C GLY A 371 -12.94 29.78 8.10
N ASP A 372 -13.13 28.48 8.40
CA ASP A 372 -14.04 28.01 9.46
C ASP A 372 -13.31 27.34 10.63
N ARG A 373 -12.01 27.62 10.79
CA ARG A 373 -11.18 26.99 11.83
C ARG A 373 -10.87 27.92 12.97
N THR A 374 -10.74 27.34 14.16
CA THR A 374 -10.34 28.03 15.39
C THR A 374 -9.00 27.49 15.86
N ALA A 375 -8.29 28.26 16.69
CA ALA A 375 -7.04 27.80 17.30
C ALA A 375 -7.20 26.53 18.16
N THR A 376 -8.42 26.24 18.63
CA THR A 376 -8.74 25.03 19.41
C THR A 376 -9.02 23.81 18.53
N HIS A 377 -9.28 24.01 17.22
CA HIS A 377 -9.51 22.95 16.24
C HIS A 377 -8.62 23.18 15.00
N PRO A 378 -7.29 23.17 15.15
CA PRO A 378 -6.38 23.49 14.07
C PRO A 378 -6.35 22.38 13.02
N LEU A 379 -5.98 22.73 11.79
CA LEU A 379 -5.56 21.72 10.82
C LEU A 379 -4.16 21.24 11.17
N THR A 380 -3.98 19.94 11.39
CA THR A 380 -2.65 19.38 11.64
C THR A 380 -1.96 19.07 10.32
N LEU A 381 -0.70 19.48 10.15
CA LEU A 381 0.10 19.25 8.95
C LEU A 381 1.29 18.33 9.26
N GLY A 382 1.61 17.44 8.33
CA GLY A 382 2.82 16.63 8.40
C GLY A 382 3.33 16.24 7.01
N SER A 383 4.59 15.83 6.94
CA SER A 383 5.19 15.23 5.74
C SER A 383 6.11 14.09 6.13
N VAL A 384 5.83 12.90 5.60
CA VAL A 384 6.62 11.68 5.78
C VAL A 384 8.02 11.80 5.17
N LYS A 385 8.21 12.75 4.26
CA LYS A 385 9.53 13.02 3.66
C LYS A 385 10.55 13.47 4.70
N SER A 386 10.09 14.04 5.83
CA SER A 386 10.96 14.36 6.96
C SER A 386 11.57 13.11 7.62
N ASN A 387 10.91 11.95 7.54
CA ASN A 387 11.40 10.68 8.07
C ASN A 387 12.24 9.90 7.04
N ILE A 388 11.70 9.73 5.83
CA ILE A 388 12.21 8.75 4.85
C ILE A 388 12.74 9.38 3.56
N GLY A 389 12.72 10.70 3.44
CA GLY A 389 13.14 11.42 2.24
C GLY A 389 12.06 11.42 1.15
N HIS A 390 12.42 11.95 -0.02
CA HIS A 390 11.52 12.05 -1.15
C HIS A 390 11.59 10.81 -2.04
N LEU A 391 10.58 9.95 -1.92
CA LEU A 391 10.45 8.69 -2.65
C LEU A 391 10.06 8.84 -4.14
N GLU A 392 10.15 10.04 -4.69
CA GLU A 392 9.80 10.34 -6.09
C GLU A 392 8.43 9.75 -6.47
N ALA A 393 8.34 8.85 -7.44
CA ALA A 393 7.09 8.22 -7.88
C ALA A 393 6.33 7.49 -6.76
N ALA A 394 7.00 6.97 -5.73
CA ALA A 394 6.39 6.28 -4.58
C ALA A 394 6.00 7.21 -3.41
N SER A 395 6.20 8.53 -3.54
CA SER A 395 5.97 9.48 -2.43
C SER A 395 4.50 9.58 -2.02
N GLY A 396 3.59 9.60 -2.98
CA GLY A 396 2.15 9.71 -2.72
C GLY A 396 1.63 8.52 -1.92
N ILE A 397 1.98 7.30 -2.32
CA ILE A 397 1.53 6.10 -1.63
C ILE A 397 2.15 5.94 -0.24
N ALA A 398 3.39 6.39 -0.02
CA ALA A 398 3.98 6.41 1.32
C ALA A 398 3.19 7.33 2.27
N GLY A 399 2.75 8.50 1.79
CA GLY A 399 1.89 9.41 2.54
C GLY A 399 0.50 8.82 2.82
N VAL A 400 -0.09 8.09 1.85
CA VAL A 400 -1.33 7.35 2.05
C VAL A 400 -1.17 6.29 3.14
N ILE A 401 -0.15 5.43 3.06
CA ILE A 401 0.07 4.37 4.05
C ILE A 401 0.30 4.96 5.45
N LYS A 402 1.13 6.01 5.58
CA LYS A 402 1.29 6.73 6.86
C LYS A 402 -0.06 7.22 7.40
N THR A 403 -0.89 7.81 6.55
CA THR A 403 -2.20 8.34 6.93
C THR A 403 -3.16 7.23 7.37
N VAL A 404 -3.18 6.10 6.66
CA VAL A 404 -3.98 4.92 7.05
C VAL A 404 -3.54 4.37 8.40
N LEU A 405 -2.24 4.27 8.66
CA LEU A 405 -1.71 3.84 9.95
C LEU A 405 -2.06 4.83 11.06
N ALA A 406 -1.91 6.14 10.82
CA ALA A 406 -2.30 7.19 11.77
C ALA A 406 -3.79 7.15 12.13
N LEU A 407 -4.67 6.86 11.16
CA LEU A 407 -6.11 6.65 11.40
C LEU A 407 -6.36 5.42 12.28
N ASN A 408 -5.68 4.30 12.01
CA ASN A 408 -5.87 3.05 12.77
C ASN A 408 -5.34 3.14 14.20
N HIS A 409 -4.19 3.79 14.38
CA HIS A 409 -3.59 4.02 15.70
C HIS A 409 -4.18 5.23 16.43
N GLN A 410 -5.04 6.02 15.76
CA GLN A 410 -5.65 7.22 16.31
C GLN A 410 -4.61 8.20 16.86
N GLU A 411 -3.49 8.34 16.15
CA GLU A 411 -2.32 9.14 16.55
C GLU A 411 -1.67 9.75 15.30
N ILE A 412 -1.25 11.02 15.38
CA ILE A 412 -0.52 11.71 14.31
C ILE A 412 0.96 11.74 14.71
N PRO A 413 1.87 11.10 13.95
CA PRO A 413 3.32 11.12 14.22
C PRO A 413 3.94 12.51 14.12
N ALA A 414 5.13 12.65 14.71
CA ALA A 414 5.92 13.87 14.61
C ALA A 414 6.38 14.17 13.17
N ASN A 415 6.41 15.45 12.81
CA ASN A 415 7.07 15.97 11.62
C ASN A 415 8.51 16.37 12.00
N LEU A 416 9.50 15.68 11.44
CA LEU A 416 10.90 15.89 11.82
C LEU A 416 11.46 17.18 11.24
N HIS A 417 12.54 17.66 11.86
CA HIS A 417 13.34 18.82 11.43
C HIS A 417 12.59 20.17 11.40
N PHE A 418 11.39 20.25 12.00
CA PHE A 418 10.64 21.48 12.19
C PHE A 418 11.00 22.11 13.54
N THR A 419 11.79 23.18 13.50
CA THR A 419 12.31 23.91 14.67
C THR A 419 11.89 25.37 14.64
N THR A 420 12.06 26.04 13.51
CA THR A 420 11.68 27.43 13.30
C THR A 420 10.67 27.50 12.16
N PRO A 421 9.43 27.96 12.38
CA PRO A 421 8.44 28.06 11.31
C PRO A 421 8.94 28.95 10.16
N ASN A 422 8.72 28.53 8.91
CA ASN A 422 9.16 29.29 7.74
C ASN A 422 8.50 30.69 7.72
N PRO A 423 9.28 31.79 7.68
CA PRO A 423 8.75 33.16 7.78
C PRO A 423 7.96 33.63 6.55
N HIS A 424 8.02 32.90 5.44
CA HIS A 424 7.22 33.19 4.24
C HIS A 424 5.80 32.64 4.30
N ILE A 425 5.46 31.94 5.39
CA ILE A 425 4.11 31.47 5.70
C ILE A 425 3.55 32.38 6.80
N ALA A 426 2.33 32.89 6.61
CA ALA A 426 1.63 33.73 7.57
C ALA A 426 1.04 32.90 8.73
N TRP A 427 1.89 32.21 9.51
CA TRP A 427 1.47 31.29 10.57
C TRP A 427 0.53 31.90 11.62
N ALA A 428 0.64 33.21 11.87
CA ALA A 428 -0.23 33.92 12.82
C ALA A 428 -1.70 33.96 12.36
N ASP A 429 -1.93 33.93 11.04
CA ASP A 429 -3.26 34.03 10.42
C ASP A 429 -3.83 32.64 10.06
N LEU A 430 -3.02 31.58 10.19
CA LEU A 430 -3.38 30.22 9.83
C LEU A 430 -3.60 29.38 11.09
N PRO A 431 -4.80 28.83 11.33
CA PRO A 431 -5.07 27.93 12.46
C PRO A 431 -4.50 26.53 12.19
N PHE A 432 -3.20 26.44 11.90
CA PHE A 432 -2.48 25.23 11.53
C PHE A 432 -1.48 24.83 12.61
N LYS A 433 -1.23 23.53 12.72
CA LYS A 433 -0.28 22.97 13.68
C LYS A 433 0.61 21.94 13.00
N VAL A 434 1.93 22.06 13.19
CA VAL A 434 2.91 21.05 12.80
C VAL A 434 3.39 20.33 14.07
N PRO A 435 3.10 19.04 14.25
CA PRO A 435 3.47 18.33 15.46
C PRO A 435 4.97 18.00 15.46
N THR A 436 5.70 18.38 16.52
CA THR A 436 7.11 17.99 16.73
C THR A 436 7.27 16.75 17.61
N GLN A 437 6.17 16.25 18.16
CA GLN A 437 6.03 15.01 18.92
C GLN A 437 4.72 14.33 18.50
N PRO A 438 4.58 13.00 18.65
CA PRO A 438 3.32 12.32 18.40
C PRO A 438 2.17 12.94 19.21
N ILE A 439 1.02 13.12 18.57
CA ILE A 439 -0.19 13.64 19.24
C ILE A 439 -1.35 12.67 19.06
N SER A 440 -2.10 12.45 20.14
CA SER A 440 -3.34 11.68 20.06
C SER A 440 -4.33 12.37 19.12
N TRP A 441 -4.86 11.61 18.16
CA TRP A 441 -5.84 12.07 17.21
C TRP A 441 -7.24 11.79 17.75
N THR A 442 -7.61 12.46 18.84
CA THR A 442 -8.96 12.35 19.42
C THR A 442 -9.87 13.40 18.80
N THR A 443 -11.04 12.97 18.32
CA THR A 443 -12.09 13.85 17.78
C THR A 443 -13.45 13.26 18.15
N ALA A 444 -14.44 14.13 18.38
CA ALA A 444 -15.83 13.73 18.60
C ALA A 444 -16.52 13.33 17.27
N GLU A 445 -15.95 13.74 16.14
CA GLU A 445 -16.41 13.43 14.79
C GLU A 445 -15.52 12.37 14.13
N ARG A 446 -15.86 11.98 12.90
CA ARG A 446 -15.08 11.04 12.12
C ARG A 446 -13.69 11.61 11.80
N ARG A 447 -12.62 10.84 12.00
CA ARG A 447 -11.26 11.23 11.58
C ARG A 447 -11.15 11.25 10.07
N ILE A 448 -10.85 12.42 9.53
CA ILE A 448 -10.67 12.65 8.10
C ILE A 448 -9.33 13.34 7.86
N ALA A 449 -8.63 12.87 6.83
CA ALA A 449 -7.37 13.44 6.38
C ALA A 449 -7.31 13.58 4.87
N GLY A 450 -6.44 14.47 4.40
CA GLY A 450 -6.06 14.58 2.99
C GLY A 450 -4.59 14.24 2.78
N VAL A 451 -4.26 13.77 1.58
CA VAL A 451 -2.89 13.50 1.14
C VAL A 451 -2.65 14.25 -0.17
N SER A 452 -1.58 15.04 -0.24
CA SER A 452 -1.19 15.80 -1.43
C SER A 452 0.09 15.27 -2.06
N ALA A 453 0.14 15.25 -3.39
CA ALA A 453 1.38 15.01 -4.14
C ALA A 453 1.42 15.85 -5.41
N PHE A 454 2.52 16.58 -5.62
CA PHE A 454 2.72 17.51 -6.72
C PHE A 454 3.96 17.12 -7.52
N GLY A 455 3.80 16.82 -8.81
CA GLY A 455 4.89 16.53 -9.72
C GLY A 455 5.60 17.80 -10.16
N PHE A 456 6.93 17.76 -10.31
CA PHE A 456 7.69 18.91 -10.84
C PHE A 456 7.31 19.26 -12.29
N ASN A 457 6.59 18.36 -12.99
CA ASN A 457 6.06 18.63 -14.33
C ASN A 457 4.76 19.47 -14.29
N GLY A 458 4.23 19.74 -13.09
CA GLY A 458 3.00 20.50 -12.86
C GLY A 458 1.75 19.64 -12.65
N THR A 459 1.83 18.30 -12.74
CA THR A 459 0.69 17.43 -12.46
C THR A 459 0.48 17.29 -10.96
N ASN A 460 -0.75 17.50 -10.49
CA ASN A 460 -1.07 17.45 -9.07
C ASN A 460 -2.12 16.37 -8.79
N ALA A 461 -2.05 15.79 -7.60
CA ALA A 461 -3.04 14.84 -7.09
C ALA A 461 -3.35 15.11 -5.61
N HIS A 462 -4.63 14.92 -5.23
CA HIS A 462 -5.07 14.99 -3.85
C HIS A 462 -6.11 13.91 -3.56
N VAL A 463 -6.00 13.27 -2.40
CA VAL A 463 -6.89 12.19 -1.96
C VAL A 463 -7.39 12.48 -0.55
N VAL A 464 -8.68 12.28 -0.30
CA VAL A 464 -9.33 12.44 1.00
C VAL A 464 -9.67 11.06 1.57
N LEU A 465 -9.11 10.76 2.73
CA LEU A 465 -9.29 9.51 3.48
C LEU A 465 -10.07 9.75 4.76
N ALA A 466 -10.81 8.74 5.19
CA ALA A 466 -11.44 8.71 6.49
C ALA A 466 -11.20 7.38 7.20
N GLU A 467 -11.30 7.40 8.53
CA GLU A 467 -11.26 6.16 9.31
C GLU A 467 -12.37 5.20 8.86
N ALA A 468 -12.06 3.90 8.93
CA ALA A 468 -13.02 2.85 8.65
C ALA A 468 -13.97 2.66 9.84
N GLU A 469 -15.26 2.49 9.55
CA GLU A 469 -16.19 2.01 10.57
C GLU A 469 -15.84 0.56 10.90
N SER A 470 -15.58 0.27 12.18
CA SER A 470 -15.33 -1.09 12.63
C SER A 470 -16.66 -1.77 12.94
N PRO A 471 -17.12 -2.75 12.15
CA PRO A 471 -18.31 -3.50 12.52
C PRO A 471 -18.06 -4.22 13.85
N HIS A 472 -18.99 -4.09 14.79
CA HIS A 472 -18.98 -4.88 16.01
C HIS A 472 -19.30 -6.33 15.66
N LEU A 473 -18.25 -7.12 15.39
CA LEU A 473 -18.36 -8.57 15.22
C LEU A 473 -18.23 -9.22 16.60
N SER A 474 -19.17 -10.12 16.92
CA SER A 474 -18.98 -11.02 18.06
C SER A 474 -17.76 -11.90 17.79
N PRO A 475 -16.85 -12.07 18.77
CA PRO A 475 -15.71 -12.94 18.59
C PRO A 475 -16.18 -14.37 18.25
N PRO A 476 -15.44 -15.09 17.40
CA PRO A 476 -15.73 -16.50 17.14
C PRO A 476 -15.72 -17.30 18.46
N PRO A 477 -16.41 -18.45 18.53
CA PRO A 477 -16.32 -19.30 19.71
C PRO A 477 -14.88 -19.79 19.92
N SER A 478 -14.47 -19.89 21.19
CA SER A 478 -13.23 -20.56 21.55
C SER A 478 -13.36 -22.06 21.29
N GLY A 479 -12.29 -22.68 20.80
CA GLY A 479 -12.32 -24.10 20.46
C GLY A 479 -11.07 -24.52 19.69
N TRP A 480 -11.05 -25.78 19.27
CA TRP A 480 -10.00 -26.30 18.40
C TRP A 480 -10.12 -25.68 17.01
N PHE A 481 -8.99 -25.25 16.47
CA PHE A 481 -8.85 -24.84 15.07
C PHE A 481 -7.51 -25.34 14.53
N VAL A 482 -7.44 -25.46 13.21
CA VAL A 482 -6.18 -25.75 12.50
C VAL A 482 -5.61 -24.44 11.98
N LEU A 483 -4.35 -24.17 12.29
CA LEU A 483 -3.54 -23.16 11.62
C LEU A 483 -2.79 -23.83 10.46
N PRO A 484 -3.22 -23.61 9.20
CA PRO A 484 -2.46 -24.06 8.04
C PRO A 484 -1.35 -23.05 7.73
N LEU A 485 -0.13 -23.56 7.63
CA LEU A 485 1.03 -22.85 7.08
C LEU A 485 1.51 -23.61 5.85
N SER A 486 2.02 -22.88 4.87
CA SER A 486 2.68 -23.51 3.73
C SER A 486 3.74 -22.62 3.10
N ALA A 487 4.73 -23.25 2.49
CA ALA A 487 5.72 -22.56 1.69
C ALA A 487 6.23 -23.42 0.52
N ARG A 488 7.02 -22.83 -0.38
CA ARG A 488 7.59 -23.58 -1.52
C ARG A 488 8.72 -24.52 -1.13
N ASN A 489 9.40 -24.24 -0.02
CA ASN A 489 10.50 -25.05 0.52
C ASN A 489 10.50 -25.01 2.06
N GLU A 490 11.27 -25.92 2.66
CA GLU A 490 11.33 -26.13 4.11
C GLU A 490 11.90 -24.91 4.84
N THR A 491 12.90 -24.24 4.27
CA THR A 491 13.51 -23.02 4.85
C THR A 491 12.49 -21.90 4.97
N ALA A 492 11.72 -21.64 3.91
CA ALA A 492 10.65 -20.65 3.91
C ALA A 492 9.53 -21.03 4.89
N LEU A 493 9.17 -22.32 5.00
CA LEU A 493 8.16 -22.78 5.95
C LEU A 493 8.61 -22.55 7.40
N ARG A 494 9.87 -22.85 7.71
CA ARG A 494 10.49 -22.61 9.01
C ARG A 494 10.48 -21.12 9.38
N GLN A 495 10.91 -20.25 8.46
CA GLN A 495 10.91 -18.80 8.65
C GLN A 495 9.49 -18.24 8.79
N LEU A 496 8.51 -18.78 8.06
CA LEU A 496 7.12 -18.38 8.19
C LEU A 496 6.59 -18.74 9.58
N ALA A 497 6.89 -19.94 10.08
CA ALA A 497 6.53 -20.36 11.42
C ALA A 497 7.16 -19.45 12.49
N GLU A 498 8.45 -19.10 12.36
CA GLU A 498 9.12 -18.12 13.24
C GLU A 498 8.41 -16.76 13.26
N ARG A 499 8.03 -16.23 12.08
CA ARG A 499 7.29 -14.98 11.95
C ARG A 499 5.92 -15.04 12.65
N TYR A 500 5.21 -16.16 12.54
CA TYR A 500 3.93 -16.38 13.23
C TYR A 500 4.10 -16.45 14.75
N ALA A 501 5.11 -17.18 15.26
CA ALA A 501 5.40 -17.23 16.68
C ALA A 501 5.73 -15.86 17.28
N ASP A 502 6.46 -15.01 16.53
CA ASP A 502 6.74 -13.64 16.95
C ASP A 502 5.50 -12.74 16.87
N ALA A 503 4.66 -12.90 15.84
CA ALA A 503 3.39 -12.16 15.72
C ALA A 503 2.44 -12.47 16.89
N PHE A 504 2.29 -13.74 17.28
CA PHE A 504 1.44 -14.12 18.41
C PHE A 504 1.93 -13.55 19.74
N ARG A 505 3.25 -13.32 19.88
CA ARG A 505 3.83 -12.65 21.04
C ARG A 505 3.51 -11.14 21.03
N ARG A 506 3.53 -10.49 19.87
CA ARG A 506 3.26 -9.06 19.70
C ARG A 506 1.77 -8.70 19.77
N HIS A 507 0.91 -9.63 19.37
CA HIS A 507 -0.55 -9.42 19.31
C HIS A 507 -1.29 -10.49 20.13
N PRO A 508 -1.18 -10.47 21.47
CA PRO A 508 -1.91 -11.39 22.33
C PRO A 508 -3.42 -11.14 22.33
N ASP A 509 -3.86 -10.01 21.76
CA ASP A 509 -5.26 -9.59 21.61
C ASP A 509 -5.98 -10.24 20.42
N TRP A 510 -5.26 -10.89 19.49
CA TRP A 510 -5.88 -11.54 18.34
C TRP A 510 -6.74 -12.75 18.74
N HIS A 511 -7.88 -12.90 18.09
CA HIS A 511 -8.71 -14.07 18.31
C HIS A 511 -8.18 -15.28 17.52
N TRP A 512 -7.99 -16.42 18.19
CA TRP A 512 -7.41 -17.62 17.57
C TRP A 512 -8.15 -18.09 16.32
N GLY A 513 -9.48 -18.16 16.37
CA GLY A 513 -10.29 -18.55 15.22
C GLY A 513 -10.14 -17.61 14.00
N ASP A 514 -9.88 -16.32 14.22
CA ASP A 514 -9.66 -15.34 13.15
C ASP A 514 -8.28 -15.49 12.51
N VAL A 515 -7.27 -15.86 13.31
CA VAL A 515 -5.94 -16.22 12.81
C VAL A 515 -6.03 -17.44 11.90
N CYS A 516 -6.67 -18.52 12.37
CA CYS A 516 -6.85 -19.73 11.58
C CYS A 516 -7.66 -19.48 10.30
N PHE A 517 -8.75 -18.73 10.40
CA PHE A 517 -9.54 -18.31 9.24
C PHE A 517 -8.68 -17.59 8.21
N THR A 518 -7.96 -16.55 8.64
CA THR A 518 -7.14 -15.72 7.75
C THR A 518 -6.05 -16.53 7.06
N ALA A 519 -5.34 -17.39 7.79
CA ALA A 519 -4.30 -18.25 7.24
C ALA A 519 -4.86 -19.31 6.28
N ALA A 520 -6.10 -19.75 6.49
CA ALA A 520 -6.77 -20.78 5.70
C ALA A 520 -7.40 -20.25 4.40
N VAL A 521 -8.05 -19.08 4.43
CA VAL A 521 -8.77 -18.56 3.24
C VAL A 521 -8.00 -17.48 2.50
N GLY A 522 -7.07 -16.81 3.18
CA GLY A 522 -6.38 -15.62 2.68
C GLY A 522 -4.93 -15.87 2.25
N ARG A 523 -4.52 -17.13 2.06
CA ARG A 523 -3.16 -17.51 1.64
C ARG A 523 -3.22 -18.52 0.50
N SER A 524 -2.27 -18.42 -0.43
CA SER A 524 -2.01 -19.51 -1.36
C SER A 524 -1.39 -20.70 -0.62
N HIS A 525 -1.80 -21.92 -0.97
CA HIS A 525 -1.33 -23.14 -0.30
C HIS A 525 -0.27 -23.87 -1.13
N PHE A 526 0.98 -23.80 -0.67
CA PHE A 526 2.15 -24.36 -1.34
C PHE A 526 2.44 -25.83 -0.96
N PRO A 527 3.39 -26.50 -1.65
CA PRO A 527 3.67 -27.92 -1.42
C PRO A 527 4.18 -28.28 -0.02
N GLN A 528 5.06 -27.48 0.60
CA GLN A 528 5.52 -27.76 1.96
C GLN A 528 4.45 -27.27 2.93
N ARG A 529 3.83 -28.17 3.69
CA ARG A 529 2.67 -27.86 4.55
C ARG A 529 2.95 -28.24 6.00
N LEU A 530 2.52 -27.36 6.88
CA LEU A 530 2.47 -27.54 8.33
C LEU A 530 1.05 -27.20 8.79
N ALA A 531 0.44 -28.08 9.57
CA ALA A 531 -0.80 -27.80 10.26
C ALA A 531 -0.58 -27.91 11.77
N ILE A 532 -1.02 -26.88 12.49
CA ILE A 532 -0.94 -26.82 13.95
C ILE A 532 -2.36 -26.83 14.50
N LEU A 533 -2.65 -27.83 15.31
CA LEU A 533 -3.91 -27.95 16.02
C LEU A 533 -3.77 -27.32 17.40
N ALA A 534 -4.56 -26.29 17.68
CA ALA A 534 -4.54 -25.61 18.99
C ALA A 534 -5.89 -25.00 19.32
N ARG A 535 -6.05 -24.52 20.57
CA ARG A 535 -7.23 -23.78 21.04
C ARG A 535 -6.97 -22.31 21.32
N SER A 536 -5.71 -21.88 21.28
CA SER A 536 -5.31 -20.51 21.61
C SER A 536 -4.00 -20.13 20.91
N LEU A 537 -3.71 -18.83 20.87
CA LEU A 537 -2.43 -18.30 20.38
C LEU A 537 -1.23 -18.84 21.19
N ALA A 538 -1.39 -18.99 22.51
CA ALA A 538 -0.31 -19.46 23.38
C ALA A 538 0.04 -20.93 23.09
N GLU A 539 -0.96 -21.80 23.03
CA GLU A 539 -0.80 -23.21 22.67
C GLU A 539 -0.22 -23.34 21.25
N ALA A 540 -0.74 -22.58 20.28
CA ALA A 540 -0.21 -22.57 18.92
C ALA A 540 1.26 -22.15 18.87
N ARG A 541 1.64 -21.11 19.64
CA ARG A 541 3.03 -20.66 19.73
C ARG A 541 3.94 -21.73 20.33
N GLU A 542 3.51 -22.44 21.37
CA GLU A 542 4.25 -23.57 21.94
C GLU A 542 4.48 -24.67 20.90
N GLN A 543 3.43 -25.04 20.15
CA GLN A 543 3.54 -26.03 19.08
C GLN A 543 4.48 -25.55 17.95
N ILE A 544 4.45 -24.26 17.57
CA ILE A 544 5.41 -23.71 16.62
C ILE A 544 6.84 -23.85 17.15
N LEU A 545 7.09 -23.51 18.41
CA LEU A 545 8.43 -23.64 19.00
C LEU A 545 8.89 -25.11 19.04
N ALA A 546 8.00 -26.05 19.31
CA ALA A 546 8.28 -27.48 19.23
C ALA A 546 8.67 -27.91 17.80
N VAL A 547 7.96 -27.41 16.77
CA VAL A 547 8.35 -27.61 15.35
C VAL A 547 9.77 -27.11 15.09
N LEU A 548 10.10 -25.91 15.56
CA LEU A 548 11.42 -25.29 15.35
C LEU A 548 12.56 -26.04 16.08
N GLN A 549 12.22 -26.78 17.14
CA GLN A 549 13.12 -27.64 17.90
C GLN A 549 13.09 -29.11 17.43
N GLN A 550 12.36 -29.42 16.35
CA GLN A 550 12.19 -30.77 15.81
C GLN A 550 11.60 -31.78 16.81
N GLN A 551 10.69 -31.32 17.66
CA GLN A 551 9.95 -32.15 18.60
C GLN A 551 8.61 -32.59 17.99
N ALA A 552 8.21 -33.83 18.24
CA ALA A 552 6.95 -34.40 17.77
C ALA A 552 5.87 -34.33 18.85
N THR A 553 4.66 -33.92 18.46
CA THR A 553 3.45 -33.94 19.28
C THR A 553 2.26 -34.39 18.43
N ASP A 554 1.19 -34.90 19.04
CA ASP A 554 -0.04 -35.33 18.34
C ASP A 554 -0.86 -34.16 17.75
N GLN A 555 -0.37 -32.93 17.91
CA GLN A 555 -1.00 -31.68 17.47
C GLN A 555 -0.26 -31.02 16.29
N ILE A 556 0.89 -31.58 15.88
CA ILE A 556 1.72 -31.09 14.79
C ILE A 556 1.62 -32.07 13.63
N PHE A 557 1.23 -31.56 12.47
CA PHE A 557 1.13 -32.33 11.23
C PHE A 557 2.03 -31.67 10.18
N GLN A 558 2.89 -32.45 9.53
CA GLN A 558 3.77 -31.96 8.49
C GLN A 558 3.71 -32.90 7.28
N GLY A 559 3.85 -32.33 6.09
CA GLY A 559 3.83 -33.10 4.87
C GLY A 559 4.18 -32.26 3.65
N ARG A 560 4.51 -32.95 2.56
CA ARG A 560 4.66 -32.34 1.25
C ARG A 560 3.49 -32.75 0.38
N ALA A 561 2.60 -31.81 0.08
CA ALA A 561 1.44 -32.03 -0.78
C ALA A 561 1.90 -32.36 -2.23
N PRO A 562 1.51 -33.53 -2.77
CA PRO A 562 1.68 -33.85 -4.18
C PRO A 562 0.78 -32.95 -5.06
N ASN A 563 1.13 -32.80 -6.34
CA ASN A 563 0.39 -31.94 -7.27
C ASN A 563 -0.99 -32.50 -7.65
N ASP A 564 -1.16 -33.83 -7.65
CA ASP A 564 -2.37 -34.52 -8.15
C ASP A 564 -2.97 -35.44 -7.09
N VAL A 565 -3.47 -34.85 -6.00
CA VAL A 565 -4.20 -35.63 -4.97
C VAL A 565 -5.70 -35.35 -5.10
N PRO A 566 -6.55 -36.38 -5.17
CA PRO A 566 -8.00 -36.19 -5.17
C PRO A 566 -8.45 -35.43 -3.91
N PRO A 567 -9.30 -34.40 -4.05
CA PRO A 567 -9.76 -33.65 -2.90
C PRO A 567 -10.65 -34.52 -2.01
N LEU A 568 -10.47 -34.41 -0.69
CA LEU A 568 -11.30 -35.04 0.32
C LEU A 568 -12.26 -34.00 0.90
N SER A 569 -13.56 -34.24 0.77
CA SER A 569 -14.58 -33.42 1.43
C SER A 569 -14.88 -33.99 2.81
N LEU A 570 -14.40 -33.31 3.85
CA LEU A 570 -14.71 -33.63 5.24
C LEU A 570 -15.84 -32.72 5.72
N THR A 571 -16.85 -33.27 6.38
CA THR A 571 -17.93 -32.47 6.98
C THR A 571 -17.70 -32.34 8.48
N LEU A 572 -17.50 -31.13 8.98
CA LEU A 572 -17.51 -30.86 10.42
C LEU A 572 -18.96 -30.94 10.93
N ARG A 573 -19.38 -32.12 11.39
CA ARG A 573 -20.66 -32.26 12.11
C ARG A 573 -20.52 -31.68 13.51
N ASP A 574 -19.46 -32.10 14.23
CA ASP A 574 -19.08 -31.62 15.56
C ASP A 574 -17.65 -31.04 15.55
N ALA A 575 -17.40 -29.97 16.32
CA ALA A 575 -16.09 -29.31 16.42
C ALA A 575 -15.17 -30.00 17.44
N THR A 576 -15.08 -31.33 17.38
CA THR A 576 -14.21 -32.11 18.28
C THR A 576 -12.76 -32.08 17.82
N MET A 577 -11.85 -32.46 18.71
CA MET A 577 -10.42 -32.51 18.41
C MET A 577 -10.12 -33.48 17.26
N GLU A 578 -10.75 -34.66 17.26
CA GLU A 578 -10.54 -35.72 16.27
C GLU A 578 -10.94 -35.26 14.86
N ALA A 579 -12.04 -34.49 14.77
CA ALA A 579 -12.50 -33.93 13.50
C ALA A 579 -11.49 -32.93 12.93
N TRP A 580 -10.91 -32.08 13.78
CA TRP A 580 -9.86 -31.15 13.36
C TRP A 580 -8.51 -31.82 13.08
N GLN A 581 -8.17 -32.92 13.77
CA GLN A 581 -7.00 -33.74 13.43
C GLN A 581 -7.13 -34.34 12.02
N ALA A 582 -8.31 -34.86 11.66
CA ALA A 582 -8.56 -35.37 10.31
C ALA A 582 -8.41 -34.27 9.24
N ILE A 583 -8.87 -33.05 9.53
CA ILE A 583 -8.69 -31.88 8.64
C ILE A 583 -7.20 -31.51 8.50
N ALA A 584 -6.46 -31.48 9.61
CA ALA A 584 -5.03 -31.19 9.60
C ALA A 584 -4.25 -32.22 8.75
N GLN A 585 -4.56 -33.50 8.91
CA GLN A 585 -3.98 -34.60 8.12
C GLN A 585 -4.32 -34.48 6.64
N ALA A 586 -5.59 -34.24 6.30
CA ALA A 586 -6.02 -34.04 4.92
C ALA A 586 -5.32 -32.83 4.28
N TYR A 587 -5.15 -31.74 5.02
CA TYR A 587 -4.45 -30.56 4.53
C TYR A 587 -2.98 -30.86 4.21
N VAL A 588 -2.22 -31.46 5.12
CA VAL A 588 -0.78 -31.72 4.86
C VAL A 588 -0.56 -32.79 3.78
N ALA A 589 -1.54 -33.67 3.57
CA ALA A 589 -1.56 -34.64 2.49
C ALA A 589 -1.93 -34.05 1.11
N GLY A 590 -2.30 -32.77 1.03
CA GLY A 590 -2.73 -32.13 -0.22
C GLY A 590 -4.20 -32.37 -0.59
N GLN A 591 -4.97 -33.05 0.26
CA GLN A 591 -6.35 -33.45 0.00
C GLN A 591 -7.37 -32.34 0.31
N LEU A 592 -6.96 -31.28 1.02
CA LEU A 592 -7.82 -30.15 1.34
C LEU A 592 -7.41 -28.90 0.56
N SER A 593 -8.37 -28.32 -0.16
CA SER A 593 -8.20 -27.13 -1.00
C SER A 593 -9.20 -26.00 -0.71
N ASP A 594 -10.43 -26.31 -0.27
CA ASP A 594 -11.43 -25.29 0.09
C ASP A 594 -11.68 -25.26 1.60
N TRP A 595 -11.34 -24.13 2.20
CA TRP A 595 -11.52 -23.89 3.64
C TRP A 595 -12.84 -23.19 3.99
N LYS A 596 -13.53 -22.57 3.02
CA LYS A 596 -14.71 -21.74 3.28
C LYS A 596 -15.83 -22.47 4.05
N PRO A 597 -16.16 -23.75 3.76
CA PRO A 597 -17.21 -24.45 4.48
C PRO A 597 -16.96 -24.54 6.00
N TYR A 598 -15.71 -24.67 6.43
CA TYR A 598 -15.35 -24.83 7.85
C TYR A 598 -15.48 -23.54 8.67
N TYR A 599 -15.50 -22.40 8.01
CA TYR A 599 -15.63 -21.08 8.63
C TYR A 599 -16.98 -20.40 8.35
N SER A 600 -17.90 -21.08 7.66
CA SER A 600 -19.19 -20.51 7.25
C SER A 600 -20.20 -20.28 8.39
N ARG A 601 -20.03 -20.97 9.54
CA ARG A 601 -20.97 -20.91 10.67
C ARG A 601 -20.86 -19.63 11.51
N HIS A 602 -19.70 -18.98 11.47
CA HIS A 602 -19.42 -17.78 12.27
C HIS A 602 -18.79 -16.72 11.38
N ARG A 603 -19.02 -15.45 11.68
CA ARG A 603 -18.27 -14.38 11.01
C ARG A 603 -16.88 -14.30 11.64
N HIS A 604 -15.88 -14.33 10.77
CA HIS A 604 -14.49 -14.17 11.14
C HIS A 604 -13.96 -12.83 10.65
N ARG A 605 -13.01 -12.26 11.39
CA ARG A 605 -12.35 -11.01 11.02
C ARG A 605 -11.00 -11.30 10.38
N PRO A 606 -10.74 -10.84 9.14
CA PRO A 606 -9.41 -10.92 8.56
C PRO A 606 -8.35 -10.17 9.39
N LEU A 607 -7.19 -10.79 9.59
CA LEU A 607 -6.07 -10.23 10.35
C LEU A 607 -4.84 -9.97 9.45
N PRO A 608 -3.96 -9.02 9.81
CA PRO A 608 -2.72 -8.75 9.06
C PRO A 608 -1.66 -9.75 9.49
N LEU A 609 -1.87 -11.02 9.17
CA LEU A 609 -0.91 -12.06 9.53
C LEU A 609 0.40 -11.90 8.76
N PRO A 610 1.53 -12.40 9.30
CA PRO A 610 2.81 -12.36 8.59
C PRO A 610 2.72 -12.90 7.17
N THR A 611 3.43 -12.24 6.26
CA THR A 611 3.47 -12.55 4.83
C THR A 611 4.64 -13.49 4.50
N TYR A 612 4.61 -14.02 3.27
CA TYR A 612 5.58 -14.99 2.76
C TYR A 612 7.05 -14.53 2.95
N PRO A 613 7.94 -15.38 3.52
CA PRO A 613 9.36 -15.09 3.61
C PRO A 613 10.06 -15.47 2.30
N PHE A 614 10.17 -14.52 1.37
CA PHE A 614 10.89 -14.71 0.11
C PHE A 614 12.34 -15.17 0.33
N GLN A 615 12.76 -16.21 -0.41
CA GLN A 615 14.10 -16.77 -0.37
C GLN A 615 14.99 -16.05 -1.38
N ARG A 616 15.39 -14.82 -1.02
CA ARG A 616 16.06 -13.92 -1.96
C ARG A 616 17.48 -14.35 -2.27
N GLN A 617 17.86 -14.23 -3.54
CA GLN A 617 19.21 -14.41 -4.05
C GLN A 617 19.62 -13.20 -4.87
N PRO A 618 20.92 -12.84 -4.90
CA PRO A 618 21.38 -11.69 -5.67
C PRO A 618 21.30 -11.97 -7.18
N TYR A 619 20.65 -11.07 -7.92
CA TYR A 619 20.61 -11.04 -9.38
C TYR A 619 21.13 -9.71 -9.88
N ARG A 620 22.34 -9.71 -10.44
CA ARG A 620 22.99 -8.50 -10.95
C ARG A 620 23.82 -8.85 -12.18
N MET A 621 23.71 -8.04 -13.23
CA MET A 621 24.67 -8.04 -14.33
C MET A 621 26.00 -7.43 -13.85
N GLU A 622 27.13 -8.08 -14.16
CA GLU A 622 28.44 -7.54 -13.82
C GLU A 622 28.63 -6.16 -14.47
N ARG A 623 28.94 -5.14 -13.65
CA ARG A 623 29.33 -3.83 -14.17
C ARG A 623 30.73 -3.96 -14.77
N GLN A 624 30.90 -3.64 -16.05
CA GLN A 624 32.24 -3.38 -16.55
C GLN A 624 32.79 -2.10 -15.88
N PRO A 625 34.09 -2.06 -15.55
CA PRO A 625 34.73 -0.94 -14.86
C PRO A 625 34.67 0.38 -15.62
#